data_AF-A0A316MEY6-F1
#
_entry.id   AF-A0A316MEY6-F1
#
_cell.length_a   1.000
_cell.length_b   1.000
_cell.length_c   1.000
_cell.angle_alpha   90.00
_cell.angle_beta   90.00
_cell.angle_gamma   90.00
#
_symmetry.space_group_name_H-M   'P 1'
#
loop_
_entity.id
_entity.type
_entity.pdbx_description
1 polymer ?
#
loop_
_entity_poly.entity_id
_entity_poly.type
_entity_poly.pdbx_seq_one_letter_code
_entity_poly.pdbx_strand_id
1 'polypeptide(L)'
;MAKLFINEKKQKGHINPEIYGHFSEHLGRCIYEGLYVGENSEIPNVHGMRKDVVDALKDMKIPVLRWPGGCFADEYHWRDGIGPKETRKKMVNTHWGGVTEDNSFGTHEFFELCEQIGCKTYINGNVGSGSVQEMSEWVEYMTFDGVSPMAELRKQNGHEKPWKVDYFGVGNENWGCGGNMTPEYYGNLYRRYQTYVRNYNNSAPIQKICCGANAGDFGWTKDVLATCYKAPAPEHAHGFMEGLSLHYYTVPEDGWSHKGSATDFDEKSYYKTLSKTWYMKELIEKHATIMDEYDPKKEIGMMVDEWGCWYDVEPGTNPGFLYQQNTMRDALVAAINLNIFNKHCDRVKMACIAQLVNVLQSVILTEGAKMLLTPTYYIFRMFKYHQDAELLESSVSENGLVGLEEKYQVPAISESVSVDKDGVYTITLANASLDQAEEMEVSFFEFAPKSAEAFIVKGNMRDYNTFEHGDVVKEEAYEDVKLTPNGVILNVPPCSVVSIRVK
;
A
#
# COMPACT_ATOMS: atom_id res chain seq x y z
N MET A 1 -17.37 -4.64 29.41
CA MET A 1 -17.86 -3.96 28.20
C MET A 1 -16.86 -2.87 27.91
N ALA A 2 -15.98 -3.08 26.92
CA ALA A 2 -15.09 -2.03 26.46
C ALA A 2 -15.90 -0.84 25.95
N LYS A 3 -15.33 0.37 26.05
CA LYS A 3 -15.96 1.58 25.51
C LYS A 3 -15.00 2.27 24.54
N LEU A 4 -15.49 2.62 23.37
CA LEU A 4 -14.80 3.51 22.43
C LEU A 4 -15.32 4.93 22.65
N PHE A 5 -14.47 5.79 23.18
CA PHE A 5 -14.76 7.22 23.32
C PHE A 5 -14.32 7.96 22.07
N ILE A 6 -15.22 8.76 21.50
CA ILE A 6 -14.96 9.60 20.33
C ILE A 6 -15.14 11.06 20.74
N ASN A 7 -14.13 11.88 20.49
CA ASN A 7 -14.21 13.33 20.64
C ASN A 7 -14.30 13.96 19.24
N GLU A 8 -15.53 14.09 18.74
CA GLU A 8 -15.80 14.63 17.40
C GLU A 8 -15.45 16.11 17.23
N LYS A 9 -15.08 16.81 18.32
CA LYS A 9 -14.61 18.21 18.27
C LYS A 9 -13.11 18.32 18.06
N LYS A 10 -12.37 17.21 18.16
CA LYS A 10 -10.91 17.21 18.09
C LYS A 10 -10.42 16.40 16.89
N GLN A 11 -10.31 17.09 15.77
CA GLN A 11 -9.65 16.58 14.58
C GLN A 11 -8.15 16.43 14.83
N LYS A 12 -7.59 15.32 14.36
CA LYS A 12 -6.21 14.91 14.57
C LYS A 12 -5.37 15.03 13.30
N GLY A 13 -5.99 14.97 12.13
CA GLY A 13 -5.35 15.18 10.83
C GLY A 13 -6.23 14.70 9.69
N HIS A 14 -5.86 15.10 8.48
CA HIS A 14 -6.48 14.62 7.24
C HIS A 14 -5.94 13.24 6.88
N ILE A 15 -6.82 12.30 6.53
CA ILE A 15 -6.47 10.96 6.08
C ILE A 15 -6.36 11.00 4.55
N ASN A 16 -5.13 11.10 4.06
CA ASN A 16 -4.86 11.06 2.63
C ASN A 16 -5.40 9.77 2.01
N PRO A 17 -6.10 9.83 0.85
CA PRO A 17 -6.51 8.64 0.12
C PRO A 17 -5.34 7.69 -0.11
N GLU A 18 -4.15 8.22 -0.40
CA GLU A 18 -2.94 7.44 -0.72
C GLU A 18 -2.46 6.51 0.40
N ILE A 19 -2.96 6.62 1.64
CA ILE A 19 -2.78 5.59 2.68
C ILE A 19 -3.31 4.22 2.23
N TYR A 20 -4.27 4.20 1.31
CA TYR A 20 -4.89 3.01 0.73
C TYR A 20 -4.29 2.65 -0.63
N GLY A 21 -3.05 3.05 -0.90
CA GLY A 21 -2.34 2.77 -2.15
C GLY A 21 -1.98 1.30 -2.32
N HIS A 22 -1.61 0.95 -3.55
CA HIS A 22 -1.18 -0.40 -3.89
C HIS A 22 0.09 -0.39 -4.74
N PHE A 23 0.72 -1.56 -4.79
CA PHE A 23 1.99 -1.77 -5.46
C PHE A 23 1.90 -2.96 -6.44
N SER A 24 2.29 -2.75 -7.70
CA SER A 24 2.38 -3.80 -8.73
C SER A 24 3.77 -3.83 -9.37
N GLU A 25 4.56 -4.82 -9.03
CA GLU A 25 5.85 -5.08 -9.65
C GLU A 25 5.71 -5.98 -10.88
N HIS A 26 6.65 -5.85 -11.83
CA HIS A 26 6.93 -6.93 -12.78
C HIS A 26 7.48 -8.15 -12.03
N LEU A 27 6.58 -8.93 -11.41
CA LEU A 27 6.88 -10.07 -10.57
C LEU A 27 5.81 -11.15 -10.76
N GLY A 28 6.24 -12.37 -11.09
CA GLY A 28 5.35 -13.52 -11.20
C GLY A 28 4.17 -13.24 -12.14
N ARG A 29 2.95 -13.28 -11.60
CA ARG A 29 1.70 -13.04 -12.35
C ARG A 29 0.97 -11.77 -11.89
N CYS A 30 1.70 -10.80 -11.32
CA CYS A 30 1.12 -9.52 -10.91
C CYS A 30 0.71 -8.70 -12.13
N ILE A 31 1.65 -8.44 -13.05
CA ILE A 31 1.37 -7.73 -14.31
C ILE A 31 0.73 -8.68 -15.31
N TYR A 32 1.46 -9.70 -15.77
CA TYR A 32 0.98 -10.63 -16.79
C TYR A 32 -0.03 -11.61 -16.19
N GLU A 33 -1.16 -11.80 -16.87
CA GLU A 33 -2.36 -12.51 -16.39
C GLU A 33 -3.13 -11.77 -15.28
N GLY A 34 -2.43 -11.23 -14.27
CA GLY A 34 -3.03 -10.52 -13.14
C GLY A 34 -3.72 -9.22 -13.54
N LEU A 35 -3.09 -8.44 -14.43
CA LEU A 35 -3.62 -7.17 -14.92
C LEU A 35 -3.72 -7.15 -16.44
N TYR A 36 -2.61 -7.48 -17.11
CA TYR A 36 -2.45 -7.42 -18.55
C TYR A 36 -2.51 -8.82 -19.15
N VAL A 37 -3.50 -9.03 -20.01
CA VAL A 37 -3.73 -10.28 -20.75
C VAL A 37 -3.43 -10.13 -22.24
N GLY A 38 -3.19 -8.90 -22.71
CA GLY A 38 -3.02 -8.56 -24.12
C GLY A 38 -4.35 -8.36 -24.86
N GLU A 39 -4.33 -7.46 -25.85
CA GLU A 39 -5.53 -6.99 -26.55
C GLU A 39 -6.29 -8.11 -27.29
N ASN A 40 -5.58 -9.14 -27.74
CA ASN A 40 -6.15 -10.27 -28.48
C ASN A 40 -6.52 -11.47 -27.58
N SER A 41 -6.49 -11.31 -26.26
CA SER A 41 -6.88 -12.37 -25.33
C SER A 41 -8.38 -12.65 -25.38
N GLU A 42 -8.77 -13.90 -25.17
CA GLU A 42 -10.17 -14.30 -24.99
C GLU A 42 -10.74 -13.83 -23.64
N ILE A 43 -9.88 -13.51 -22.67
CA ILE A 43 -10.28 -12.91 -21.39
C ILE A 43 -10.80 -11.49 -21.68
N PRO A 44 -12.05 -11.14 -21.28
CA PRO A 44 -12.62 -9.83 -21.53
C PRO A 44 -11.72 -8.71 -21.02
N ASN A 45 -11.26 -7.86 -21.93
CA ASN A 45 -10.28 -6.81 -21.64
C ASN A 45 -10.60 -5.50 -22.36
N VAL A 46 -10.00 -4.41 -21.89
CA VAL A 46 -9.95 -3.11 -22.57
C VAL A 46 -8.49 -2.76 -22.74
N HIS A 47 -8.04 -2.60 -23.98
CA HIS A 47 -6.63 -2.33 -24.33
C HIS A 47 -5.63 -3.33 -23.72
N GLY A 48 -6.07 -4.57 -23.47
CA GLY A 48 -5.28 -5.64 -22.87
C GLY A 48 -5.39 -5.75 -21.35
N MET A 49 -6.06 -4.83 -20.66
CA MET A 49 -6.30 -4.88 -19.22
C MET A 49 -7.59 -5.66 -18.95
N ARG A 50 -7.52 -6.74 -18.17
CA ARG A 50 -8.69 -7.59 -17.90
C ARG A 50 -9.75 -6.83 -17.09
N LYS A 51 -11.00 -6.87 -17.56
CA LYS A 51 -12.09 -6.02 -17.05
C LYS A 51 -12.52 -6.34 -15.64
N ASP A 52 -12.56 -7.64 -15.30
CA ASP A 52 -12.94 -8.13 -13.99
C ASP A 52 -12.07 -7.54 -12.87
N VAL A 53 -10.76 -7.48 -13.10
CA VAL A 53 -9.80 -6.88 -12.15
C VAL A 53 -9.96 -5.36 -12.10
N VAL A 54 -10.02 -4.67 -13.26
CA VAL A 54 -10.20 -3.21 -13.29
C VAL A 54 -11.48 -2.78 -12.56
N ASP A 55 -12.59 -3.50 -12.76
CA ASP A 55 -13.87 -3.19 -12.13
C ASP A 55 -13.84 -3.40 -10.61
N ALA A 56 -13.17 -4.46 -10.13
CA ALA A 56 -12.96 -4.68 -8.70
C ALA A 56 -12.09 -3.59 -8.06
N LEU A 57 -11.02 -3.16 -8.73
CA LEU A 57 -10.13 -2.10 -8.24
C LEU A 57 -10.86 -0.74 -8.17
N LYS A 58 -11.76 -0.45 -9.11
CA LYS A 58 -12.64 0.72 -9.05
C LYS A 58 -13.59 0.70 -7.87
N ASP A 59 -14.23 -0.44 -7.60
CA ASP A 59 -15.16 -0.61 -6.47
C ASP A 59 -14.44 -0.35 -5.13
N MET A 60 -13.21 -0.82 -5.02
CA MET A 60 -12.34 -0.59 -3.86
C MET A 60 -11.84 0.86 -3.74
N LYS A 61 -11.96 1.67 -4.81
CA LYS A 61 -11.41 3.03 -4.91
C LYS A 61 -9.91 3.08 -4.63
N ILE A 62 -9.13 2.30 -5.37
CA ILE A 62 -7.66 2.43 -5.31
C ILE A 62 -7.26 3.88 -5.63
N PRO A 63 -6.49 4.55 -4.76
CA PRO A 63 -6.17 5.97 -4.91
C PRO A 63 -4.86 6.21 -5.66
N VAL A 64 -3.89 5.29 -5.54
CA VAL A 64 -2.58 5.38 -6.18
C VAL A 64 -2.02 3.98 -6.47
N LEU A 65 -1.30 3.84 -7.59
CA LEU A 65 -0.63 2.60 -7.96
C LEU A 65 0.86 2.85 -8.21
N ARG A 66 1.72 2.10 -7.51
CA ARG A 66 3.19 2.09 -7.63
C ARG A 66 3.66 1.01 -8.63
N TRP A 67 4.54 1.40 -9.56
CA TRP A 67 5.11 0.56 -10.64
C TRP A 67 6.45 1.16 -11.14
N PRO A 68 7.39 0.43 -11.77
CA PRO A 68 7.43 -1.00 -12.13
C PRO A 68 7.90 -1.91 -11.01
N GLY A 69 8.19 -1.30 -9.85
CA GLY A 69 8.22 -1.95 -8.56
C GLY A 69 9.57 -2.29 -8.00
N GLY A 70 9.67 -2.26 -6.67
CA GLY A 70 10.66 -2.98 -5.88
C GLY A 70 12.04 -3.11 -6.52
N CYS A 71 12.58 -4.31 -6.44
CA CYS A 71 13.89 -4.63 -6.99
C CYS A 71 13.93 -4.53 -8.51
N PHE A 72 12.84 -4.86 -9.20
CA PHE A 72 12.78 -4.77 -10.67
C PHE A 72 13.04 -3.34 -11.18
N ALA A 73 12.56 -2.31 -10.48
CA ALA A 73 12.69 -0.92 -10.90
C ALA A 73 14.14 -0.45 -11.00
N ASP A 74 15.04 -0.96 -10.15
CA ASP A 74 16.47 -0.65 -10.19
C ASP A 74 17.26 -1.50 -11.20
N GLU A 75 16.59 -2.37 -11.97
CA GLU A 75 17.10 -3.04 -13.18
C GLU A 75 16.34 -2.63 -14.45
N TYR A 76 15.25 -1.89 -14.31
CA TYR A 76 14.39 -1.53 -15.42
C TYR A 76 14.96 -0.37 -16.23
N HIS A 77 15.03 -0.55 -17.54
CA HIS A 77 15.38 0.49 -18.50
C HIS A 77 14.14 0.86 -19.32
N TRP A 78 13.49 1.97 -18.98
CA TRP A 78 12.13 2.31 -19.45
C TRP A 78 11.95 2.34 -20.98
N ARG A 79 13.02 2.61 -21.73
CA ARG A 79 13.02 2.59 -23.20
C ARG A 79 12.76 1.20 -23.77
N ASP A 80 13.02 0.14 -23.00
CA ASP A 80 12.75 -1.23 -23.41
C ASP A 80 11.24 -1.54 -23.40
N GLY A 81 10.44 -0.76 -22.64
CA GLY A 81 8.98 -0.88 -22.53
C GLY A 81 8.18 0.15 -23.33
N ILE A 82 8.73 0.75 -24.39
CA ILE A 82 8.00 1.69 -25.27
C ILE A 82 8.15 1.30 -26.74
N GLY A 83 7.35 1.92 -27.61
CA GLY A 83 7.34 1.62 -29.04
C GLY A 83 6.58 0.33 -29.37
N PRO A 84 6.67 -0.13 -30.63
CA PRO A 84 5.92 -1.28 -31.11
C PRO A 84 6.25 -2.54 -30.29
N LYS A 85 5.22 -3.17 -29.70
CA LYS A 85 5.35 -4.27 -28.73
C LYS A 85 6.20 -5.43 -29.27
N GLU A 86 6.08 -5.73 -30.55
CA GLU A 86 6.81 -6.81 -31.24
C GLU A 86 8.33 -6.56 -31.37
N THR A 87 8.78 -5.32 -31.18
CA THR A 87 10.20 -4.92 -31.26
C THR A 87 10.80 -4.56 -29.91
N ARG A 88 9.99 -4.56 -28.83
CA ARG A 88 10.45 -4.28 -27.47
C ARG A 88 11.51 -5.30 -27.05
N LYS A 89 12.51 -4.84 -26.30
CA LYS A 89 13.58 -5.72 -25.85
C LYS A 89 13.05 -6.65 -24.78
N LYS A 90 13.44 -7.91 -24.86
CA LYS A 90 13.24 -8.86 -23.77
C LYS A 90 14.37 -8.69 -22.76
N MET A 91 14.04 -8.81 -21.48
CA MET A 91 15.00 -8.81 -20.39
C MET A 91 14.82 -10.06 -19.52
N VAL A 92 15.82 -10.36 -18.70
CA VAL A 92 15.72 -11.42 -17.69
C VAL A 92 15.30 -10.76 -16.41
N ASN A 93 14.20 -11.21 -15.82
CA ASN A 93 13.83 -10.81 -14.48
C ASN A 93 14.70 -11.58 -13.48
N THR A 94 15.83 -10.98 -13.11
CA THR A 94 16.91 -11.67 -12.38
C THR A 94 16.52 -12.02 -10.95
N HIS A 95 15.80 -11.10 -10.29
CA HIS A 95 15.31 -11.25 -8.92
C HIS A 95 14.19 -12.29 -8.82
N TRP A 96 13.31 -12.35 -9.81
CA TRP A 96 12.05 -13.10 -9.73
C TRP A 96 11.99 -14.30 -10.66
N GLY A 97 12.79 -15.31 -10.32
CA GLY A 97 12.76 -16.63 -10.97
C GLY A 97 13.54 -16.73 -12.28
N GLY A 98 14.25 -15.68 -12.70
CA GLY A 98 15.08 -15.70 -13.91
C GLY A 98 14.28 -15.82 -15.21
N VAL A 99 12.99 -15.47 -15.17
CA VAL A 99 12.10 -15.61 -16.31
C VAL A 99 12.28 -14.48 -17.32
N THR A 100 11.86 -14.73 -18.56
CA THR A 100 11.90 -13.69 -19.60
C THR A 100 10.74 -12.71 -19.39
N GLU A 101 11.09 -11.45 -19.21
CA GLU A 101 10.22 -10.28 -19.27
C GLU A 101 10.22 -9.78 -20.72
N ASP A 102 9.05 -9.72 -21.36
CA ASP A 102 8.94 -9.33 -22.78
C ASP A 102 8.65 -7.84 -22.98
N ASN A 103 8.44 -7.10 -21.89
CA ASN A 103 8.14 -5.67 -21.85
C ASN A 103 6.87 -5.28 -22.63
N SER A 104 5.95 -6.23 -22.87
CA SER A 104 4.68 -5.95 -23.55
C SER A 104 3.75 -5.06 -22.73
N PHE A 105 3.93 -5.02 -21.40
CA PHE A 105 3.40 -3.99 -20.52
C PHE A 105 4.53 -3.02 -20.13
N GLY A 106 4.41 -1.76 -20.51
CA GLY A 106 5.40 -0.72 -20.19
C GLY A 106 4.76 0.61 -19.87
N THR A 107 5.45 1.72 -20.18
CA THR A 107 5.00 3.06 -19.75
C THR A 107 3.59 3.39 -20.22
N HIS A 108 3.27 3.13 -21.50
CA HIS A 108 1.96 3.46 -22.07
C HIS A 108 0.85 2.62 -21.43
N GLU A 109 1.09 1.31 -21.29
CA GLU A 109 0.11 0.39 -20.72
C GLU A 109 -0.13 0.67 -19.22
N PHE A 110 0.88 1.12 -18.48
CA PHE A 110 0.71 1.56 -17.10
C PHE A 110 -0.20 2.79 -16.97
N PHE A 111 0.00 3.82 -17.79
CA PHE A 111 -0.87 5.00 -17.75
C PHE A 111 -2.30 4.68 -18.18
N GLU A 112 -2.47 3.83 -19.20
CA GLU A 112 -3.79 3.33 -19.61
C GLU A 112 -4.47 2.59 -18.45
N LEU A 113 -3.74 1.74 -17.71
CA LEU A 113 -4.29 1.05 -16.54
C LEU A 113 -4.75 2.04 -15.46
N CYS A 114 -3.91 3.02 -15.11
CA CYS A 114 -4.25 4.04 -14.12
C CYS A 114 -5.44 4.90 -14.55
N GLU A 115 -5.55 5.26 -15.84
CA GLU A 115 -6.71 5.99 -16.38
C GLU A 115 -7.97 5.13 -16.32
N GLN A 116 -7.89 3.86 -16.74
CA GLN A 116 -9.02 2.95 -16.67
C GLN A 116 -9.52 2.82 -15.25
N ILE A 117 -8.63 2.65 -14.26
CA ILE A 117 -8.98 2.52 -12.84
C ILE A 117 -9.46 3.86 -12.25
N GLY A 118 -8.92 4.99 -12.70
CA GLY A 118 -9.16 6.31 -12.14
C GLY A 118 -8.28 6.62 -10.91
N CYS A 119 -7.07 6.08 -10.84
CA CYS A 119 -6.13 6.29 -9.73
C CYS A 119 -4.95 7.18 -10.12
N LYS A 120 -4.24 7.70 -9.11
CA LYS A 120 -2.99 8.44 -9.28
C LYS A 120 -1.83 7.52 -9.65
N THR A 121 -0.79 8.12 -10.22
CA THR A 121 0.39 7.41 -10.70
C THR A 121 1.57 7.56 -9.73
N TYR A 122 2.19 6.45 -9.36
CA TYR A 122 3.50 6.42 -8.73
C TYR A 122 4.44 5.63 -9.65
N ILE A 123 5.41 6.35 -10.26
CA ILE A 123 6.50 5.73 -11.02
C ILE A 123 7.75 5.59 -10.14
N ASN A 124 8.39 4.43 -10.15
CA ASN A 124 9.66 4.21 -9.47
C ASN A 124 10.82 4.19 -10.48
N GLY A 125 11.71 5.17 -10.40
CA GLY A 125 12.84 5.33 -11.31
C GLY A 125 14.09 4.57 -10.87
N ASN A 126 14.86 4.08 -11.84
CA ASN A 126 16.08 3.32 -11.64
C ASN A 126 17.26 4.22 -11.19
N VAL A 127 17.81 3.97 -10.00
CA VAL A 127 19.06 4.59 -9.52
C VAL A 127 20.20 3.58 -9.51
N GLY A 128 19.94 2.34 -9.11
CA GLY A 128 20.95 1.31 -8.87
C GLY A 128 21.78 0.97 -10.10
N SER A 129 21.13 0.80 -11.27
CA SER A 129 21.81 0.49 -12.54
C SER A 129 21.56 1.52 -13.65
N GLY A 130 20.59 2.41 -13.46
CA GLY A 130 20.20 3.44 -14.41
C GLY A 130 21.07 4.69 -14.33
N SER A 131 21.00 5.54 -15.36
CA SER A 131 21.72 6.81 -15.38
C SER A 131 20.81 8.01 -15.03
N VAL A 132 21.41 9.12 -14.59
CA VAL A 132 20.69 10.38 -14.36
C VAL A 132 19.96 10.85 -15.63
N GLN A 133 20.60 10.73 -16.79
CA GLN A 133 20.02 11.11 -18.08
C GLN A 133 18.78 10.26 -18.40
N GLU A 134 18.89 8.95 -18.21
CA GLU A 134 17.80 8.01 -18.47
C GLU A 134 16.54 8.36 -17.65
N MET A 135 16.69 8.60 -16.34
CA MET A 135 15.58 9.01 -15.47
C MET A 135 15.00 10.37 -15.89
N SER A 136 15.87 11.35 -16.18
CA SER A 136 15.46 12.68 -16.64
C SER A 136 14.67 12.62 -17.95
N GLU A 137 15.12 11.81 -18.91
CA GLU A 137 14.46 11.62 -20.20
C GLU A 137 13.12 10.89 -20.05
N TRP A 138 12.99 9.99 -19.07
CA TRP A 138 11.71 9.33 -18.79
C TRP A 138 10.66 10.35 -18.31
N VAL A 139 11.04 11.23 -17.37
CA VAL A 139 10.18 12.30 -16.88
C VAL A 139 9.76 13.24 -18.02
N GLU A 140 10.71 13.61 -18.89
CA GLU A 140 10.42 14.43 -20.08
C GLU A 140 9.47 13.73 -21.04
N TYR A 141 9.73 12.46 -21.36
CA TYR A 141 8.88 11.64 -22.22
C TYR A 141 7.44 11.60 -21.70
N MET A 142 7.26 11.39 -20.40
CA MET A 142 5.93 11.28 -19.80
C MET A 142 5.20 12.63 -19.73
N THR A 143 5.88 13.72 -19.38
CA THR A 143 5.21 14.93 -18.86
C THR A 143 5.42 16.21 -19.67
N PHE A 144 6.33 16.23 -20.66
CA PHE A 144 6.59 17.44 -21.44
C PHE A 144 5.58 17.65 -22.58
N ASP A 145 4.97 18.84 -22.63
CA ASP A 145 3.98 19.24 -23.65
C ASP A 145 4.59 20.00 -24.84
N GLY A 146 5.89 20.31 -24.76
CA GLY A 146 6.59 21.06 -25.80
C GLY A 146 7.10 20.19 -26.95
N VAL A 147 8.09 20.74 -27.66
CA VAL A 147 8.79 20.05 -28.75
C VAL A 147 10.18 19.65 -28.26
N SER A 148 10.41 18.35 -28.16
CA SER A 148 11.71 17.77 -27.82
C SER A 148 11.80 16.35 -28.40
N PRO A 149 13.00 15.75 -28.46
CA PRO A 149 13.13 14.37 -28.88
C PRO A 149 12.25 13.40 -28.08
N MET A 150 12.08 13.61 -26.77
CA MET A 150 11.28 12.71 -25.93
C MET A 150 9.77 12.92 -26.09
N ALA A 151 9.31 14.17 -26.20
CA ALA A 151 7.89 14.43 -26.46
C ALA A 151 7.48 13.95 -27.86
N GLU A 152 8.31 14.14 -28.88
CA GLU A 152 8.06 13.62 -30.23
C GLU A 152 8.08 12.09 -30.27
N LEU A 153 8.98 11.45 -29.51
CA LEU A 153 8.98 9.99 -29.37
C LEU A 153 7.68 9.47 -28.72
N ARG A 154 7.16 10.17 -27.69
CA ARG A 154 5.86 9.82 -27.07
C ARG A 154 4.72 9.91 -28.09
N LYS A 155 4.67 11.01 -28.86
CA LYS A 155 3.69 11.21 -29.95
C LYS A 155 3.78 10.11 -31.01
N GLN A 156 4.99 9.76 -31.45
CA GLN A 156 5.23 8.67 -32.42
C GLN A 156 4.74 7.32 -31.90
N ASN A 157 4.85 7.09 -30.59
CA ASN A 157 4.35 5.89 -29.92
C ASN A 157 2.84 5.93 -29.65
N GLY A 158 2.10 6.91 -30.19
CA GLY A 158 0.64 6.94 -30.17
C GLY A 158 0.01 7.79 -29.07
N HIS A 159 0.79 8.52 -28.27
CA HIS A 159 0.25 9.35 -27.20
C HIS A 159 0.68 10.82 -27.32
N GLU A 160 -0.21 11.67 -27.84
CA GLU A 160 0.15 13.04 -28.19
C GLU A 160 0.40 13.94 -26.97
N LYS A 161 -0.57 13.96 -26.06
CA LYS A 161 -0.55 14.80 -24.85
C LYS A 161 0.42 14.25 -23.81
N PRO A 162 0.97 15.06 -22.90
CA PRO A 162 1.67 14.54 -21.74
C PRO A 162 0.69 13.86 -20.77
N TRP A 163 1.18 12.90 -20.00
CA TRP A 163 0.50 12.43 -18.79
C TRP A 163 0.86 13.31 -17.59
N LYS A 164 0.07 13.16 -16.53
CA LYS A 164 0.43 13.60 -15.20
C LYS A 164 1.14 12.46 -14.48
N VAL A 165 2.33 12.72 -13.95
CA VAL A 165 2.98 11.85 -12.97
C VAL A 165 2.76 12.48 -11.60
N ASP A 166 1.99 11.82 -10.73
CA ASP A 166 1.68 12.36 -9.41
C ASP A 166 2.88 12.19 -8.46
N TYR A 167 3.44 10.99 -8.43
CA TYR A 167 4.54 10.60 -7.55
C TYR A 167 5.68 9.95 -8.32
N PHE A 168 6.92 10.23 -7.91
CA PHE A 168 8.11 9.64 -8.51
C PHE A 168 9.11 9.20 -7.43
N GLY A 169 9.29 7.89 -7.28
CA GLY A 169 10.32 7.29 -6.44
C GLY A 169 11.69 7.38 -7.10
N VAL A 170 12.70 7.87 -6.37
CA VAL A 170 14.07 8.04 -6.87
C VAL A 170 14.94 6.90 -6.32
N GLY A 171 14.81 5.73 -6.94
CA GLY A 171 15.41 4.48 -6.49
C GLY A 171 14.53 3.72 -5.50
N ASN A 172 14.73 2.42 -5.40
CA ASN A 172 14.09 1.53 -4.46
C ASN A 172 15.11 0.64 -3.73
N GLU A 173 14.87 0.38 -2.45
CA GLU A 173 15.66 -0.51 -1.59
C GLU A 173 17.17 -0.43 -1.88
N ASN A 174 17.70 0.80 -1.96
CA ASN A 174 19.07 1.00 -2.40
C ASN A 174 20.09 0.46 -1.37
N TRP A 175 19.67 0.22 -0.12
CA TRP A 175 20.41 -0.54 0.90
C TRP A 175 20.58 -2.03 0.56
N GLY A 176 19.73 -2.59 -0.30
CA GLY A 176 19.68 -3.99 -0.69
C GLY A 176 19.81 -4.18 -2.20
N CYS A 177 18.75 -4.68 -2.85
CA CYS A 177 18.77 -5.01 -4.28
C CYS A 177 19.05 -3.80 -5.18
N GLY A 178 18.70 -2.57 -4.76
CA GLY A 178 18.97 -1.35 -5.50
C GLY A 178 20.43 -0.85 -5.44
N GLY A 179 21.38 -1.66 -4.96
CA GLY A 179 22.81 -1.38 -5.07
C GLY A 179 23.68 -1.56 -3.83
N ASN A 180 23.16 -2.16 -2.74
CA ASN A 180 23.87 -2.40 -1.47
C ASN A 180 24.62 -1.16 -0.93
N MET A 181 23.93 -0.01 -0.97
CA MET A 181 24.49 1.30 -0.66
C MET A 181 24.51 1.56 0.85
N THR A 182 25.46 2.39 1.31
CA THR A 182 25.33 3.05 2.62
C THR A 182 24.34 4.22 2.51
N PRO A 183 23.68 4.65 3.60
CA PRO A 183 22.71 5.74 3.55
C PRO A 183 23.31 7.06 3.06
N GLU A 184 24.57 7.37 3.37
CA GLU A 184 25.23 8.60 2.89
C GLU A 184 25.53 8.52 1.40
N TYR A 185 25.94 7.35 0.90
CA TYR A 185 26.17 7.17 -0.53
C TYR A 185 24.87 7.33 -1.31
N TYR A 186 23.81 6.65 -0.87
CA TYR A 186 22.48 6.82 -1.47
C TYR A 186 21.98 8.25 -1.35
N GLY A 187 22.08 8.89 -0.17
CA GLY A 187 21.66 10.29 0.01
C GLY A 187 22.34 11.26 -0.96
N ASN A 188 23.62 11.03 -1.29
CA ASN A 188 24.32 11.82 -2.32
C ASN A 188 23.80 11.53 -3.74
N LEU A 189 23.50 10.26 -4.05
CA LEU A 189 22.89 9.89 -5.33
C LEU A 189 21.48 10.46 -5.45
N TYR A 190 20.63 10.35 -4.43
CA TYR A 190 19.30 10.93 -4.39
C TYR A 190 19.34 12.41 -4.77
N ARG A 191 20.15 13.21 -4.07
CA ARG A 191 20.34 14.65 -4.35
C ARG A 191 20.69 14.91 -5.82
N ARG A 192 21.56 14.07 -6.40
CA ARG A 192 22.01 14.18 -7.79
C ARG A 192 20.89 13.81 -8.77
N TYR A 193 20.22 12.67 -8.59
CA TYR A 193 19.18 12.19 -9.51
C TYR A 193 17.93 13.08 -9.46
N GLN A 194 17.42 13.39 -8.26
CA GLN A 194 16.20 14.19 -8.10
C GLN A 194 16.30 15.57 -8.76
N THR A 195 17.53 16.13 -8.87
CA THR A 195 17.79 17.45 -9.47
C THR A 195 17.29 17.51 -10.93
N TYR A 196 17.30 16.37 -11.62
CA TYR A 196 16.90 16.26 -13.03
C TYR A 196 15.50 15.67 -13.21
N VAL A 197 14.79 15.36 -12.13
CA VAL A 197 13.34 15.16 -12.14
C VAL A 197 12.69 16.55 -12.19
N ARG A 198 12.40 17.02 -13.41
CA ARG A 198 11.89 18.38 -13.68
C ARG A 198 10.36 18.41 -13.68
N ASN A 199 9.81 19.51 -13.16
CA ASN A 199 8.40 19.84 -13.33
C ASN A 199 8.21 20.57 -14.66
N TYR A 200 7.89 19.83 -15.72
CA TYR A 200 7.58 20.40 -17.03
C TYR A 200 6.21 21.12 -17.06
N ASN A 201 5.31 20.75 -16.14
CA ASN A 201 4.07 21.45 -15.88
C ASN A 201 4.04 21.98 -14.44
N ASN A 202 4.22 23.29 -14.26
CA ASN A 202 4.24 23.92 -12.95
C ASN A 202 2.89 23.85 -12.21
N SER A 203 1.76 23.62 -12.90
CA SER A 203 0.45 23.48 -12.24
C SER A 203 0.21 22.08 -11.68
N ALA A 204 1.08 21.12 -11.98
CA ALA A 204 1.00 19.74 -11.54
C ALA A 204 2.41 19.20 -11.23
N PRO A 205 3.06 19.71 -10.16
CA PRO A 205 4.41 19.29 -9.80
C PRO A 205 4.46 17.83 -9.36
N ILE A 206 5.52 17.13 -9.79
CA ILE A 206 5.80 15.75 -9.38
C ILE A 206 6.25 15.76 -7.92
N GLN A 207 5.63 14.90 -7.10
CA GLN A 207 6.05 14.66 -5.72
C GLN A 207 7.17 13.61 -5.70
N LYS A 208 8.37 13.97 -5.24
CA LYS A 208 9.55 13.12 -5.25
C LYS A 208 9.65 12.35 -3.94
N ILE A 209 9.83 11.04 -4.06
CA ILE A 209 9.94 10.12 -2.93
C ILE A 209 11.37 9.61 -2.86
N CYS A 210 12.01 9.82 -1.72
CA CYS A 210 13.34 9.32 -1.39
C CYS A 210 13.22 7.91 -0.80
N CYS A 211 14.10 6.99 -1.19
CA CYS A 211 14.20 5.65 -0.62
C CYS A 211 14.60 5.76 0.87
N GLY A 212 13.70 5.39 1.76
CA GLY A 212 13.97 5.32 3.18
C GLY A 212 14.25 3.90 3.66
N ALA A 213 13.96 3.67 4.94
CA ALA A 213 14.55 2.59 5.71
C ALA A 213 13.89 1.23 5.48
N ASN A 214 14.67 0.17 5.70
CA ASN A 214 14.16 -1.16 5.95
C ASN A 214 13.83 -1.33 7.45
N ALA A 215 12.56 -1.51 7.78
CA ALA A 215 12.11 -1.85 9.12
C ALA A 215 12.74 -0.93 10.20
N GLY A 216 13.47 -1.52 11.15
CA GLY A 216 14.11 -0.82 12.27
C GLY A 216 15.45 -0.14 11.96
N ASP A 217 15.83 0.05 10.70
CA ASP A 217 17.06 0.77 10.34
C ASP A 217 16.89 2.28 10.51
N PHE A 218 16.86 2.71 11.78
CA PHE A 218 16.80 4.12 12.16
C PHE A 218 18.04 4.91 11.72
N GLY A 219 19.18 4.23 11.52
CA GLY A 219 20.40 4.82 11.01
C GLY A 219 20.21 5.33 9.58
N TRP A 220 19.54 4.53 8.73
CA TRP A 220 19.22 4.93 7.37
C TRP A 220 18.42 6.23 7.30
N THR A 221 17.30 6.32 8.03
CA THR A 221 16.46 7.51 8.09
C THR A 221 17.27 8.74 8.50
N LYS A 222 18.06 8.61 9.58
CA LYS A 222 18.89 9.70 10.09
C LYS A 222 19.93 10.15 9.07
N ASP A 223 20.71 9.23 8.52
CA ASP A 223 21.89 9.57 7.72
C ASP A 223 21.53 10.00 6.30
N VAL A 224 20.42 9.50 5.73
CA VAL A 224 19.85 10.02 4.47
C VAL A 224 19.36 11.45 4.66
N LEU A 225 18.57 11.74 5.70
CA LEU A 225 18.11 13.11 6.00
C LEU A 225 19.30 14.04 6.25
N ALA A 226 20.25 13.64 7.10
CA ALA A 226 21.45 14.41 7.37
C ALA A 226 22.22 14.75 6.09
N THR A 227 22.33 13.80 5.15
CA THR A 227 23.00 13.98 3.87
C THR A 227 22.24 14.92 2.94
N CYS A 228 20.90 14.82 2.89
CA CYS A 228 20.04 15.62 2.04
C CYS A 228 19.92 17.08 2.50
N TYR A 229 19.92 17.31 3.82
CA TYR A 229 19.92 18.66 4.42
C TYR A 229 21.30 19.32 4.48
N LYS A 230 22.37 18.59 4.15
CA LYS A 230 23.74 19.13 4.21
C LYS A 230 23.96 20.25 3.18
N ALA A 231 24.64 21.31 3.60
CA ALA A 231 25.11 22.39 2.72
C ALA A 231 25.78 21.82 1.45
N PRO A 232 25.54 22.39 0.26
CA PRO A 232 24.86 23.68 -0.01
C PRO A 232 23.34 23.57 -0.21
N ALA A 233 22.67 22.56 0.35
CA ALA A 233 21.21 22.49 0.27
C ALA A 233 20.57 23.77 0.82
N PRO A 234 19.75 24.49 0.05
CA PRO A 234 19.08 25.68 0.56
C PRO A 234 17.93 25.25 1.48
N GLU A 235 17.62 26.07 2.48
CA GLU A 235 16.59 25.77 3.47
C GLU A 235 15.23 25.44 2.83
N HIS A 236 14.84 26.18 1.79
CA HIS A 236 13.57 25.96 1.07
C HIS A 236 13.52 24.70 0.22
N ALA A 237 14.64 23.99 0.01
CA ALA A 237 14.62 22.72 -0.73
C ALA A 237 14.12 21.57 0.15
N HIS A 238 14.13 21.73 1.47
CA HIS A 238 13.55 20.78 2.42
C HIS A 238 13.97 19.31 2.20
N GLY A 239 15.29 19.07 2.17
CA GLY A 239 15.84 17.74 1.86
C GLY A 239 15.67 17.30 0.40
N PHE A 240 15.14 18.15 -0.47
CA PHE A 240 14.82 17.90 -1.87
C PHE A 240 13.77 16.79 -2.08
N MET A 241 12.89 16.57 -1.10
CA MET A 241 11.92 15.47 -1.13
C MET A 241 10.57 15.92 -0.60
N GLU A 242 9.51 15.34 -1.15
CA GLU A 242 8.14 15.46 -0.63
C GLU A 242 7.77 14.23 0.21
N GLY A 243 8.49 13.11 0.05
CA GLY A 243 8.32 11.92 0.88
C GLY A 243 9.61 11.15 1.12
N LEU A 244 9.64 10.42 2.23
CA LEU A 244 10.65 9.43 2.56
C LEU A 244 9.97 8.07 2.78
N SER A 245 10.42 7.04 2.08
CA SER A 245 9.76 5.75 2.15
C SER A 245 10.07 4.95 3.42
N LEU A 246 9.26 3.95 3.74
CA LEU A 246 9.50 2.98 4.80
C LEU A 246 8.97 1.61 4.36
N HIS A 247 9.83 0.60 4.40
CA HIS A 247 9.44 -0.77 4.06
C HIS A 247 9.36 -1.63 5.31
N TYR A 248 8.24 -2.32 5.52
CA TYR A 248 8.13 -3.30 6.59
C TYR A 248 7.14 -4.43 6.26
N TYR A 249 7.68 -5.64 6.08
CA TYR A 249 6.91 -6.85 5.88
C TYR A 249 6.63 -7.57 7.21
N THR A 250 5.39 -8.05 7.36
CA THR A 250 4.99 -8.96 8.43
C THR A 250 5.38 -10.39 8.04
N VAL A 251 6.54 -10.84 8.53
CA VAL A 251 7.06 -12.20 8.32
C VAL A 251 6.84 -13.01 9.60
N PRO A 252 5.89 -13.97 9.65
CA PRO A 252 5.51 -14.65 10.90
C PRO A 252 6.67 -15.34 11.58
N GLU A 253 7.43 -16.15 10.87
CA GLU A 253 8.50 -16.93 11.46
C GLU A 253 9.85 -16.19 11.53
N ASP A 254 10.75 -16.72 12.35
CA ASP A 254 12.02 -16.07 12.68
C ASP A 254 13.09 -16.46 11.64
N GLY A 255 12.85 -16.09 10.39
CA GLY A 255 13.82 -16.30 9.32
C GLY A 255 13.26 -16.13 7.92
N TRP A 256 14.12 -15.64 7.01
CA TRP A 256 13.77 -15.51 5.60
C TRP A 256 13.76 -16.85 4.84
N SER A 257 14.39 -17.90 5.38
CA SER A 257 14.40 -19.23 4.76
C SER A 257 13.13 -20.05 5.02
N HIS A 258 12.42 -19.74 6.11
CA HIS A 258 11.17 -20.38 6.52
C HIS A 258 10.30 -19.31 7.16
N LYS A 259 9.38 -18.73 6.38
CA LYS A 259 8.53 -17.61 6.81
C LYS A 259 7.22 -18.08 7.45
N GLY A 260 6.87 -19.34 7.22
CA GLY A 260 5.60 -19.94 7.64
C GLY A 260 4.60 -20.00 6.48
N SER A 261 3.60 -20.87 6.61
CA SER A 261 2.57 -21.08 5.58
C SER A 261 1.49 -20.00 5.61
N ALA A 262 0.97 -19.66 4.43
CA ALA A 262 -0.20 -18.81 4.30
C ALA A 262 -1.49 -19.49 4.80
N THR A 263 -1.58 -20.83 4.74
CA THR A 263 -2.82 -21.58 5.00
C THR A 263 -2.74 -22.58 6.16
N ASP A 264 -1.55 -23.10 6.45
CA ASP A 264 -1.31 -24.12 7.47
C ASP A 264 -0.45 -23.59 8.62
N PHE A 265 -1.12 -22.97 9.59
CA PHE A 265 -0.46 -22.29 10.71
C PHE A 265 -1.30 -22.42 11.98
N ASP A 266 -0.67 -22.51 13.15
CA ASP A 266 -1.38 -22.62 14.43
C ASP A 266 -1.72 -21.25 15.06
N GLU A 267 -2.40 -21.27 16.21
CA GLU A 267 -2.79 -20.05 16.93
C GLU A 267 -1.56 -19.24 17.40
N LYS A 268 -0.45 -19.90 17.70
CA LYS A 268 0.81 -19.22 18.06
C LYS A 268 1.32 -18.41 16.88
N SER A 269 1.37 -19.02 15.70
CA SER A 269 1.78 -18.38 14.45
C SER A 269 0.83 -17.23 14.09
N TYR A 270 -0.47 -17.36 14.34
CA TYR A 270 -1.45 -16.29 14.19
C TYR A 270 -1.11 -15.07 15.08
N TYR A 271 -0.98 -15.25 16.40
CA TYR A 271 -0.65 -14.12 17.29
C TYR A 271 0.74 -13.56 17.08
N LYS A 272 1.72 -14.39 16.69
CA LYS A 272 3.05 -13.93 16.27
C LYS A 272 2.97 -13.03 15.03
N THR A 273 2.13 -13.40 14.06
CA THR A 273 1.84 -12.57 12.87
C THR A 273 1.23 -11.24 13.28
N LEU A 274 0.22 -11.26 14.15
CA LEU A 274 -0.43 -10.02 14.61
C LEU A 274 0.50 -9.13 15.45
N SER A 275 1.33 -9.72 16.30
CA SER A 275 2.34 -8.97 17.07
C SER A 275 3.37 -8.31 16.17
N LYS A 276 3.87 -9.02 15.16
CA LYS A 276 4.76 -8.44 14.15
C LYS A 276 4.04 -7.35 13.34
N THR A 277 2.77 -7.52 12.98
CA THR A 277 2.05 -6.43 12.32
C THR A 277 1.86 -5.20 13.21
N TRP A 278 1.67 -5.39 14.51
CA TRP A 278 1.51 -4.30 15.47
C TRP A 278 2.81 -3.50 15.64
N TYR A 279 3.97 -4.12 15.41
CA TYR A 279 5.27 -3.47 15.45
C TYR A 279 5.41 -2.30 14.44
N MET A 280 4.61 -2.28 13.37
CA MET A 280 4.51 -1.15 12.45
C MET A 280 4.29 0.19 13.19
N LYS A 281 3.47 0.19 14.25
CA LYS A 281 3.23 1.37 15.07
C LYS A 281 4.54 1.93 15.65
N GLU A 282 5.34 1.06 16.26
CA GLU A 282 6.61 1.48 16.86
C GLU A 282 7.60 1.98 15.81
N LEU A 283 7.65 1.33 14.64
CA LEU A 283 8.49 1.76 13.53
C LEU A 283 8.12 3.17 13.05
N ILE A 284 6.83 3.42 12.82
CA ILE A 284 6.33 4.75 12.42
C ILE A 284 6.69 5.80 13.48
N GLU A 285 6.40 5.54 14.76
CA GLU A 285 6.66 6.50 15.84
C GLU A 285 8.16 6.84 15.96
N LYS A 286 9.04 5.84 15.85
CA LYS A 286 10.49 6.05 15.97
C LYS A 286 11.08 6.75 14.74
N HIS A 287 10.70 6.35 13.53
CA HIS A 287 11.14 7.04 12.32
C HIS A 287 10.59 8.47 12.25
N ALA A 288 9.32 8.69 12.60
CA ALA A 288 8.72 10.02 12.66
C ALA A 288 9.45 10.93 13.65
N THR A 289 9.87 10.40 14.81
CA THR A 289 10.68 11.15 15.80
C THR A 289 11.98 11.66 15.18
N ILE A 290 12.66 10.82 14.37
CA ILE A 290 13.89 11.23 13.67
C ILE A 290 13.58 12.25 12.58
N MET A 291 12.50 12.04 11.81
CA MET A 291 12.06 13.00 10.80
C MET A 291 11.74 14.38 11.42
N ASP A 292 11.13 14.43 12.60
CA ASP A 292 10.79 15.66 13.32
C ASP A 292 12.04 16.49 13.70
N GLU A 293 13.23 15.89 13.81
CA GLU A 293 14.49 16.60 14.05
C GLU A 293 14.91 17.49 12.85
N TYR A 294 14.51 17.10 11.64
CA TYR A 294 14.85 17.80 10.39
C TYR A 294 13.64 18.56 9.80
N ASP A 295 12.44 18.04 10.02
CA ASP A 295 11.18 18.52 9.47
C ASP A 295 10.08 18.54 10.55
N PRO A 296 10.15 19.45 11.53
CA PRO A 296 9.18 19.53 12.63
C PRO A 296 7.78 19.97 12.19
N LYS A 297 7.65 20.51 10.97
CA LYS A 297 6.36 20.92 10.38
C LYS A 297 5.64 19.79 9.66
N LYS A 298 6.30 18.63 9.51
CA LYS A 298 5.78 17.44 8.84
C LYS A 298 5.44 17.65 7.37
N GLU A 299 6.27 18.43 6.67
CA GLU A 299 6.12 18.68 5.24
C GLU A 299 6.60 17.48 4.39
N ILE A 300 7.55 16.68 4.89
CA ILE A 300 7.98 15.41 4.28
C ILE A 300 7.03 14.30 4.76
N GLY A 301 6.26 13.73 3.84
CA GLY A 301 5.42 12.57 4.14
C GLY A 301 6.24 11.30 4.38
N MET A 302 5.84 10.49 5.37
CA MET A 302 6.29 9.10 5.43
C MET A 302 5.44 8.28 4.45
N MET A 303 6.11 7.60 3.51
CA MET A 303 5.48 6.77 2.50
C MET A 303 5.75 5.30 2.81
N VAL A 304 4.80 4.61 3.45
CA VAL A 304 4.96 3.18 3.79
C VAL A 304 4.66 2.33 2.54
N ASP A 305 5.49 2.45 1.52
CA ASP A 305 5.21 2.01 0.15
C ASP A 305 5.60 0.55 -0.16
N GLU A 306 6.00 -0.20 0.87
CA GLU A 306 5.96 -1.68 0.92
C GLU A 306 5.59 -2.17 2.33
N TRP A 307 4.44 -2.82 2.43
CA TRP A 307 4.01 -3.50 3.65
C TRP A 307 3.08 -4.67 3.35
N GLY A 308 2.86 -5.51 4.35
CA GLY A 308 1.95 -6.66 4.28
C GLY A 308 2.65 -7.97 4.65
N CYS A 309 1.90 -9.06 4.56
CA CYS A 309 2.36 -10.39 4.91
C CYS A 309 3.25 -11.00 3.83
N TRP A 310 4.33 -11.64 4.27
CA TRP A 310 5.19 -12.43 3.41
C TRP A 310 5.40 -13.82 3.99
N TYR A 311 4.86 -14.82 3.31
CA TYR A 311 4.90 -16.23 3.68
C TYR A 311 5.83 -17.03 2.77
N ASP A 312 6.02 -18.30 3.10
CA ASP A 312 6.51 -19.26 2.13
C ASP A 312 5.45 -19.41 1.02
N VAL A 313 5.90 -19.57 -0.23
CA VAL A 313 4.98 -19.69 -1.38
C VAL A 313 4.11 -20.94 -1.27
N GLU A 314 2.96 -20.93 -1.94
CA GLU A 314 2.10 -22.13 -1.97
C GLU A 314 2.87 -23.34 -2.52
N PRO A 315 2.72 -24.54 -1.92
CA PRO A 315 3.45 -25.72 -2.32
C PRO A 315 3.33 -26.03 -3.81
N GLY A 316 4.48 -26.24 -4.47
CA GLY A 316 4.54 -26.56 -5.90
C GLY A 316 4.54 -25.35 -6.85
N THR A 317 4.43 -24.13 -6.32
CA THR A 317 4.59 -22.91 -7.12
C THR A 317 6.06 -22.48 -7.23
N ASN A 318 6.37 -21.59 -8.16
CA ASN A 318 7.71 -21.04 -8.31
C ASN A 318 8.02 -20.08 -7.14
N PRO A 319 9.08 -20.32 -6.34
CA PRO A 319 9.40 -19.47 -5.19
C PRO A 319 9.74 -18.02 -5.59
N GLY A 320 10.22 -17.78 -6.81
CA GLY A 320 10.47 -16.43 -7.31
C GLY A 320 9.21 -15.65 -7.67
N PHE A 321 8.03 -16.29 -7.72
CA PHE A 321 6.76 -15.64 -8.09
C PHE A 321 5.97 -15.16 -6.88
N LEU A 322 6.40 -15.50 -5.66
CA LEU A 322 5.82 -15.03 -4.40
C LEU A 322 4.30 -15.22 -4.31
N TYR A 323 3.77 -16.27 -4.95
CA TYR A 323 2.36 -16.62 -4.87
C TYR A 323 2.08 -17.27 -3.51
N GLN A 324 1.22 -16.63 -2.73
CA GLN A 324 0.76 -17.11 -1.42
C GLN A 324 -0.76 -16.92 -1.34
N GLN A 325 -1.43 -17.75 -0.56
CA GLN A 325 -2.86 -17.56 -0.30
C GLN A 325 -3.13 -16.38 0.64
N ASN A 326 -4.40 -15.98 0.77
CA ASN A 326 -4.84 -14.88 1.63
C ASN A 326 -6.03 -15.30 2.51
N THR A 327 -5.90 -15.14 3.82
CA THR A 327 -6.79 -15.69 4.86
C THR A 327 -7.38 -14.59 5.74
N MET A 328 -8.27 -14.94 6.68
CA MET A 328 -8.73 -14.02 7.73
C MET A 328 -7.60 -13.43 8.58
N ARG A 329 -6.47 -14.13 8.75
CA ARG A 329 -5.27 -13.55 9.38
C ARG A 329 -4.76 -12.33 8.60
N ASP A 330 -4.77 -12.41 7.27
CA ASP A 330 -4.34 -11.34 6.37
C ASP A 330 -5.33 -10.16 6.38
N ALA A 331 -6.63 -10.44 6.51
CA ALA A 331 -7.63 -9.40 6.72
C ALA A 331 -7.36 -8.58 8.00
N LEU A 332 -7.04 -9.25 9.11
CA LEU A 332 -6.70 -8.57 10.37
C LEU A 332 -5.39 -7.79 10.27
N VAL A 333 -4.37 -8.33 9.60
CA VAL A 333 -3.12 -7.59 9.32
C VAL A 333 -3.40 -6.31 8.55
N ALA A 334 -4.23 -6.36 7.51
CA ALA A 334 -4.61 -5.18 6.74
C ALA A 334 -5.36 -4.16 7.61
N ALA A 335 -6.38 -4.60 8.35
CA ALA A 335 -7.19 -3.69 9.17
C ALA A 335 -6.38 -3.04 10.29
N ILE A 336 -5.48 -3.79 10.94
CA ILE A 336 -4.59 -3.26 11.98
C ILE A 336 -3.65 -2.20 11.42
N ASN A 337 -2.98 -2.46 10.29
CA ASN A 337 -2.09 -1.48 9.67
C ASN A 337 -2.85 -0.23 9.23
N LEU A 338 -4.00 -0.38 8.56
CA LEU A 338 -4.78 0.77 8.09
C LEU A 338 -5.27 1.64 9.26
N ASN A 339 -5.67 1.02 10.39
CA ASN A 339 -5.98 1.76 11.61
C ASN A 339 -4.74 2.48 12.19
N ILE A 340 -3.57 1.84 12.19
CA ILE A 340 -2.31 2.46 12.59
C ILE A 340 -1.99 3.65 11.68
N PHE A 341 -2.06 3.50 10.36
CA PHE A 341 -1.76 4.57 9.41
C PHE A 341 -2.73 5.72 9.54
N ASN A 342 -4.04 5.45 9.67
CA ASN A 342 -5.04 6.47 9.95
C ASN A 342 -4.63 7.25 11.19
N LYS A 343 -4.29 6.58 12.30
CA LYS A 343 -3.89 7.23 13.57
C LYS A 343 -2.58 8.04 13.51
N HIS A 344 -1.76 7.83 12.49
CA HIS A 344 -0.53 8.56 12.24
C HIS A 344 -0.58 9.37 10.94
N CYS A 345 -1.78 9.72 10.46
CA CYS A 345 -1.98 10.42 9.19
C CYS A 345 -1.40 11.84 9.15
N ASP A 346 -0.98 12.38 10.30
CA ASP A 346 -0.24 13.63 10.39
C ASP A 346 1.16 13.52 9.76
N ARG A 347 1.79 12.34 9.82
CA ARG A 347 3.10 12.05 9.20
C ARG A 347 3.02 11.03 8.06
N VAL A 348 2.24 9.96 8.20
CA VAL A 348 2.05 8.94 7.16
C VAL A 348 1.09 9.50 6.10
N LYS A 349 1.58 9.66 4.87
CA LYS A 349 0.82 10.31 3.78
C LYS A 349 0.48 9.37 2.64
N MET A 350 1.14 8.22 2.58
CA MET A 350 0.90 7.16 1.61
C MET A 350 1.30 5.83 2.21
N ALA A 351 0.61 4.76 1.82
CA ALA A 351 1.09 3.41 2.01
C ALA A 351 0.71 2.57 0.79
N CYS A 352 1.55 1.59 0.43
CA CYS A 352 1.29 0.70 -0.69
C CYS A 352 1.45 -0.76 -0.26
N ILE A 353 0.35 -1.50 -0.21
CA ILE A 353 0.40 -2.92 0.16
C ILE A 353 1.06 -3.74 -0.96
N ALA A 354 1.93 -4.66 -0.55
CA ALA A 354 2.68 -5.55 -1.43
C ALA A 354 1.96 -6.90 -1.55
N GLN A 355 1.48 -7.31 -2.73
CA GLN A 355 1.32 -6.55 -3.97
C GLN A 355 -0.13 -6.63 -4.47
N LEU A 356 -0.45 -6.07 -5.63
CA LEU A 356 -1.83 -5.89 -6.09
C LEU A 356 -2.53 -7.22 -6.46
N VAL A 357 -1.91 -8.06 -7.29
CA VAL A 357 -2.51 -9.28 -7.83
C VAL A 357 -1.51 -10.45 -7.80
N ASN A 358 -1.94 -11.65 -7.40
CA ASN A 358 -1.16 -12.91 -7.41
C ASN A 358 0.19 -12.93 -6.67
N VAL A 359 0.57 -11.87 -5.97
CA VAL A 359 1.90 -11.69 -5.39
C VAL A 359 1.75 -11.16 -3.97
N LEU A 360 2.39 -11.85 -3.02
CA LEU A 360 2.36 -11.50 -1.60
C LEU A 360 0.92 -11.32 -1.07
N GLN A 361 0.64 -10.27 -0.30
CA GLN A 361 -0.67 -10.06 0.31
C GLN A 361 -1.66 -9.39 -0.66
N SER A 362 -1.95 -10.08 -1.76
CA SER A 362 -2.81 -9.59 -2.83
C SER A 362 -4.27 -9.38 -2.43
N VAL A 363 -4.88 -8.34 -3.01
CA VAL A 363 -6.34 -8.13 -2.97
C VAL A 363 -7.07 -9.06 -3.94
N ILE A 364 -6.41 -9.46 -5.03
CA ILE A 364 -7.02 -10.29 -6.08
C ILE A 364 -6.09 -11.45 -6.42
N LEU A 365 -6.66 -12.63 -6.65
CA LEU A 365 -5.96 -13.76 -7.27
C LEU A 365 -6.66 -14.14 -8.57
N THR A 366 -5.89 -14.54 -9.57
CA THR A 366 -6.40 -14.98 -10.88
C THR A 366 -5.85 -16.35 -11.26
N GLU A 367 -6.63 -17.09 -12.05
CA GLU A 367 -6.25 -18.36 -12.68
C GLU A 367 -6.86 -18.37 -14.09
N GLY A 368 -6.07 -17.95 -15.07
CA GLY A 368 -6.57 -17.71 -16.42
C GLY A 368 -7.75 -16.72 -16.40
N ALA A 369 -8.90 -17.13 -16.95
CA ALA A 369 -10.11 -16.31 -16.98
C ALA A 369 -10.82 -16.18 -15.63
N LYS A 370 -10.46 -16.98 -14.62
CA LYS A 370 -11.04 -16.88 -13.28
C LYS A 370 -10.37 -15.77 -12.49
N MET A 371 -11.12 -15.21 -11.54
CA MET A 371 -10.67 -14.24 -10.56
C MET A 371 -11.38 -14.55 -9.23
N LEU A 372 -10.71 -14.33 -8.11
CA LEU A 372 -11.33 -14.25 -6.79
C LEU A 372 -10.86 -12.99 -6.04
N LEU A 373 -11.71 -12.52 -5.13
CA LEU A 373 -11.42 -11.43 -4.21
C LEU A 373 -10.95 -12.01 -2.89
N THR A 374 -9.84 -11.52 -2.35
CA THR A 374 -9.28 -12.03 -1.11
C THR A 374 -9.93 -11.40 0.14
N PRO A 375 -9.77 -11.99 1.33
CA PRO A 375 -10.09 -11.32 2.59
C PRO A 375 -9.52 -9.90 2.67
N THR A 376 -8.27 -9.67 2.24
CA THR A 376 -7.65 -8.34 2.19
C THR A 376 -8.43 -7.36 1.30
N TYR A 377 -8.98 -7.77 0.14
CA TYR A 377 -9.81 -6.89 -0.70
C TYR A 377 -10.98 -6.28 0.07
N TYR A 378 -11.70 -7.11 0.82
CA TYR A 378 -12.89 -6.66 1.55
C TYR A 378 -12.53 -5.66 2.65
N ILE A 379 -11.33 -5.77 3.24
CA ILE A 379 -10.83 -4.77 4.19
C ILE A 379 -10.57 -3.44 3.49
N PHE A 380 -9.87 -3.41 2.37
CA PHE A 380 -9.68 -2.13 1.64
C PHE A 380 -11.00 -1.53 1.18
N ARG A 381 -11.95 -2.37 0.74
CA ARG A 381 -13.28 -1.93 0.32
C ARG A 381 -14.08 -1.30 1.46
N MET A 382 -14.08 -1.87 2.67
CA MET A 382 -14.79 -1.26 3.81
C MET A 382 -14.07 0.00 4.32
N PHE A 383 -12.73 0.04 4.24
CA PHE A 383 -11.95 1.19 4.70
C PHE A 383 -11.95 2.37 3.71
N LYS A 384 -12.44 2.21 2.48
CA LYS A 384 -12.50 3.29 1.48
C LYS A 384 -13.25 4.55 1.95
N TYR A 385 -14.09 4.42 2.97
CA TYR A 385 -14.82 5.55 3.58
C TYR A 385 -13.95 6.44 4.49
N HIS A 386 -12.72 6.04 4.79
CA HIS A 386 -11.73 6.89 5.45
C HIS A 386 -10.92 7.75 4.47
N GLN A 387 -10.93 7.43 3.18
CA GLN A 387 -10.21 8.21 2.16
C GLN A 387 -10.77 9.65 2.10
N ASP A 388 -9.89 10.66 2.15
CA ASP A 388 -10.24 12.09 2.21
C ASP A 388 -11.05 12.52 3.45
N ALA A 389 -11.09 11.69 4.50
CA ALA A 389 -11.80 12.02 5.75
C ALA A 389 -10.87 12.67 6.79
N GLU A 390 -11.46 13.32 7.79
CA GLU A 390 -10.72 13.87 8.93
C GLU A 390 -10.68 12.87 10.09
N LEU A 391 -9.49 12.48 10.52
CA LEU A 391 -9.28 11.63 11.70
C LEU A 391 -9.76 12.35 12.97
N LEU A 392 -10.44 11.62 13.84
CA LEU A 392 -10.91 12.12 15.13
C LEU A 392 -10.15 11.49 16.30
N GLU A 393 -10.01 12.25 17.39
CA GLU A 393 -9.52 11.70 18.65
C GLU A 393 -10.47 10.61 19.14
N SER A 394 -9.91 9.42 19.31
CA SER A 394 -10.63 8.20 19.68
C SER A 394 -9.75 7.34 20.59
N SER A 395 -10.36 6.68 21.57
CA SER A 395 -9.66 5.68 22.38
C SER A 395 -10.61 4.62 22.96
N VAL A 396 -10.11 3.38 23.02
CA VAL A 396 -10.80 2.26 23.65
C VAL A 396 -10.36 2.15 25.11
N SER A 397 -11.30 2.25 26.05
CA SER A 397 -11.05 1.95 27.46
C SER A 397 -11.15 0.46 27.73
N GLU A 398 -10.37 -0.04 28.70
CA GLU A 398 -10.35 -1.46 29.09
C GLU A 398 -9.96 -2.40 27.94
N ASN A 399 -9.21 -1.90 26.96
CA ASN A 399 -8.70 -2.70 25.85
C ASN A 399 -7.61 -3.65 26.35
N GLY A 400 -7.99 -4.89 26.64
CA GLY A 400 -7.08 -5.93 27.08
C GLY A 400 -6.06 -6.32 26.01
N LEU A 401 -5.10 -7.15 26.41
CA LEU A 401 -4.17 -7.79 25.50
C LEU A 401 -4.59 -9.24 25.23
N VAL A 402 -4.46 -9.67 23.97
CA VAL A 402 -4.73 -11.05 23.52
C VAL A 402 -3.46 -11.66 22.94
N GLY A 403 -3.27 -12.95 23.15
CA GLY A 403 -2.11 -13.70 22.65
C GLY A 403 -1.70 -14.81 23.61
N LEU A 404 -1.17 -15.89 23.05
CA LEU A 404 -0.77 -17.09 23.80
C LEU A 404 0.56 -16.93 24.56
N GLU A 405 1.42 -16.03 24.09
CA GLU A 405 2.74 -15.76 24.66
C GLU A 405 2.87 -14.26 24.93
N GLU A 406 3.36 -13.87 26.11
CA GLU A 406 3.45 -12.47 26.56
C GLU A 406 4.12 -11.54 25.53
N LYS A 407 5.22 -11.98 24.91
CA LYS A 407 5.93 -11.22 23.87
C LYS A 407 5.18 -11.04 22.55
N TYR A 408 4.14 -11.85 22.30
CA TYR A 408 3.32 -11.82 21.10
C TYR A 408 1.89 -11.36 21.38
N GLN A 409 1.68 -10.73 22.54
CA GLN A 409 0.40 -10.13 22.85
C GLN A 409 0.19 -8.82 22.07
N VAL A 410 -1.05 -8.61 21.64
CA VAL A 410 -1.50 -7.40 20.95
C VAL A 410 -2.79 -6.88 21.60
N PRO A 411 -3.15 -5.59 21.43
CA PRO A 411 -4.46 -5.11 21.85
C PRO A 411 -5.58 -5.95 21.24
N ALA A 412 -6.60 -6.26 22.05
CA ALA A 412 -7.75 -7.03 21.59
C ALA A 412 -8.46 -6.33 20.43
N ILE A 413 -8.67 -5.02 20.57
CA ILE A 413 -9.28 -4.17 19.54
C ILE A 413 -8.26 -3.17 18.98
N SER A 414 -8.10 -3.16 17.66
CA SER A 414 -7.51 -2.03 16.93
C SER A 414 -8.64 -1.21 16.30
N GLU A 415 -8.54 0.13 16.37
CA GLU A 415 -9.58 1.02 15.83
C GLU A 415 -9.03 2.29 15.20
N SER A 416 -9.83 2.86 14.29
CA SER A 416 -9.74 4.26 13.89
C SER A 416 -11.14 4.85 13.62
N VAL A 417 -11.26 6.16 13.81
CA VAL A 417 -12.51 6.91 13.59
C VAL A 417 -12.24 8.16 12.76
N SER A 418 -13.02 8.36 11.70
CA SER A 418 -12.96 9.57 10.88
C SER A 418 -14.34 10.12 10.58
N VAL A 419 -14.40 11.37 10.13
CA VAL A 419 -15.61 12.01 9.62
C VAL A 419 -15.39 12.51 8.20
N ASP A 420 -16.30 12.17 7.29
CA ASP A 420 -16.25 12.64 5.91
C ASP A 420 -16.86 14.05 5.76
N LYS A 421 -16.68 14.63 4.58
CA LYS A 421 -17.20 15.98 4.26
C LYS A 421 -18.73 16.11 4.34
N ASP A 422 -19.45 15.00 4.29
CA ASP A 422 -20.92 14.95 4.37
C ASP A 422 -21.37 14.77 5.84
N GLY A 423 -20.44 14.75 6.78
CA GLY A 423 -20.70 14.60 8.21
C GLY A 423 -20.98 13.16 8.64
N VAL A 424 -20.63 12.16 7.82
CA VAL A 424 -20.78 10.75 8.17
C VAL A 424 -19.53 10.30 8.91
N TYR A 425 -19.73 9.72 10.09
CA TYR A 425 -18.62 9.15 10.86
C TYR A 425 -18.41 7.69 10.45
N THR A 426 -17.17 7.34 10.13
CA THR A 426 -16.75 5.96 9.85
C THR A 426 -15.91 5.48 11.01
N ILE A 427 -16.29 4.34 11.58
CA ILE A 427 -15.60 3.65 12.69
C ILE A 427 -15.20 2.28 12.20
N THR A 428 -13.93 1.90 12.32
CA THR A 428 -13.45 0.55 12.01
C THR A 428 -12.88 -0.10 13.26
N LEU A 429 -13.26 -1.36 13.51
CA LEU A 429 -12.89 -2.15 14.68
C LEU A 429 -12.36 -3.49 14.21
N ALA A 430 -11.12 -3.84 14.55
CA ALA A 430 -10.54 -5.14 14.29
C ALA A 430 -10.34 -5.90 15.60
N ASN A 431 -11.01 -7.04 15.76
CA ASN A 431 -10.87 -7.92 16.91
C ASN A 431 -9.86 -9.02 16.63
N ALA A 432 -8.70 -8.91 17.30
CA ALA A 432 -7.59 -9.84 17.18
C ALA A 432 -7.81 -11.16 17.93
N SER A 433 -8.77 -11.23 18.86
CA SER A 433 -9.06 -12.44 19.65
C SER A 433 -9.59 -13.57 18.77
N LEU A 434 -9.19 -14.81 19.05
CA LEU A 434 -9.70 -16.00 18.35
C LEU A 434 -10.99 -16.56 18.95
N ASP A 435 -11.27 -16.27 20.23
CA ASP A 435 -12.34 -16.92 20.98
C ASP A 435 -13.24 -15.96 21.78
N GLN A 436 -12.82 -14.70 21.96
CA GLN A 436 -13.58 -13.72 22.73
C GLN A 436 -14.18 -12.64 21.82
N ALA A 437 -15.51 -12.57 21.85
CA ALA A 437 -16.24 -11.43 21.31
C ALA A 437 -16.13 -10.26 22.30
N GLU A 438 -16.04 -9.04 21.79
CA GLU A 438 -16.00 -7.84 22.62
C GLU A 438 -17.33 -7.09 22.49
N GLU A 439 -18.12 -7.03 23.58
CA GLU A 439 -19.28 -6.15 23.65
C GLU A 439 -18.79 -4.71 23.86
N MET A 440 -19.06 -3.84 22.88
CA MET A 440 -18.54 -2.48 22.84
C MET A 440 -19.67 -1.44 22.86
N GLU A 441 -19.50 -0.42 23.71
CA GLU A 441 -20.24 0.83 23.62
C GLU A 441 -19.37 1.86 22.91
N VAL A 442 -19.78 2.29 21.72
CA VAL A 442 -19.18 3.42 21.00
C VAL A 442 -19.94 4.67 21.39
N SER A 443 -19.26 5.64 22.00
CA SER A 443 -19.86 6.83 22.60
C SER A 443 -19.17 8.10 22.08
N PHE A 444 -19.96 8.95 21.45
CA PHE A 444 -19.60 10.32 21.08
C PHE A 444 -19.77 11.27 22.27
N PHE A 445 -19.07 12.41 22.22
CA PHE A 445 -19.09 13.37 23.32
C PHE A 445 -20.38 14.21 23.32
N GLU A 446 -20.77 14.78 22.18
CA GLU A 446 -22.00 15.56 21.99
C GLU A 446 -22.87 15.05 20.84
N PHE A 447 -22.30 14.33 19.87
CA PHE A 447 -23.03 13.85 18.70
C PHE A 447 -24.06 12.75 19.06
N ALA A 448 -25.27 12.90 18.52
CA ALA A 448 -26.37 11.97 18.71
C ALA A 448 -26.74 11.32 17.35
N PRO A 449 -26.32 10.07 17.09
CA PRO A 449 -26.58 9.42 15.82
C PRO A 449 -28.07 9.15 15.62
N LYS A 450 -28.54 9.36 14.40
CA LYS A 450 -29.91 9.09 13.93
C LYS A 450 -30.01 7.76 13.19
N SER A 451 -28.91 7.32 12.58
CA SER A 451 -28.85 6.05 11.86
C SER A 451 -27.44 5.46 11.93
N ALA A 452 -27.37 4.13 11.88
CA ALA A 452 -26.14 3.37 11.77
C ALA A 452 -26.31 2.32 10.67
N GLU A 453 -25.30 2.18 9.83
CA GLU A 453 -25.13 1.08 8.88
C GLU A 453 -23.81 0.40 9.22
N ALA A 454 -23.77 -0.93 9.23
CA ALA A 454 -22.55 -1.64 9.56
C ALA A 454 -22.32 -2.84 8.64
N PHE A 455 -21.04 -3.18 8.50
CA PHE A 455 -20.55 -4.29 7.70
C PHE A 455 -19.51 -5.06 8.49
N ILE A 456 -19.39 -6.36 8.20
CA ILE A 456 -18.45 -7.25 8.87
C ILE A 456 -17.73 -8.14 7.86
N VAL A 457 -16.44 -8.39 8.13
CA VAL A 457 -15.67 -9.50 7.57
C VAL A 457 -15.23 -10.37 8.75
N LYS A 458 -15.57 -11.66 8.73
CA LYS A 458 -15.26 -12.60 9.80
C LYS A 458 -15.02 -14.01 9.27
N GLY A 459 -14.37 -14.84 10.07
CA GLY A 459 -14.17 -16.27 9.81
C GLY A 459 -13.24 -16.86 10.86
N ASN A 460 -12.90 -18.14 10.72
CA ASN A 460 -11.77 -18.72 11.45
C ASN A 460 -10.46 -18.13 10.91
N MET A 461 -9.41 -18.12 11.71
CA MET A 461 -8.12 -17.53 11.33
C MET A 461 -7.55 -18.04 10.00
N ARG A 462 -7.85 -19.29 9.62
CA ARG A 462 -7.40 -19.94 8.38
C ARG A 462 -8.41 -19.88 7.23
N ASP A 463 -9.59 -19.29 7.41
CA ASP A 463 -10.58 -19.25 6.33
C ASP A 463 -10.06 -18.35 5.20
N TYR A 464 -10.19 -18.82 3.96
CA TYR A 464 -9.78 -18.13 2.74
C TYR A 464 -10.68 -18.49 1.56
N ASN A 465 -10.62 -17.68 0.51
CA ASN A 465 -11.37 -17.89 -0.72
C ASN A 465 -10.56 -18.72 -1.73
N THR A 466 -11.22 -19.59 -2.49
CA THR A 466 -10.63 -20.33 -3.62
C THR A 466 -11.39 -20.05 -4.92
N PHE A 467 -10.88 -20.54 -6.05
CA PHE A 467 -11.57 -20.40 -7.33
C PHE A 467 -12.87 -21.22 -7.41
N GLU A 468 -13.02 -22.24 -6.57
CA GLU A 468 -14.23 -23.07 -6.41
C GLU A 468 -15.20 -22.49 -5.37
N HIS A 469 -14.65 -21.86 -4.33
CA HIS A 469 -15.40 -21.29 -3.20
C HIS A 469 -14.92 -19.85 -2.94
N GLY A 470 -15.34 -18.93 -3.82
CA GLY A 470 -14.85 -17.54 -3.86
C GLY A 470 -15.44 -16.61 -2.79
N ASP A 471 -16.33 -17.10 -1.93
CA ASP A 471 -17.14 -16.29 -1.03
C ASP A 471 -17.21 -16.82 0.41
N VAL A 472 -16.22 -17.63 0.81
CA VAL A 472 -16.06 -18.17 2.19
C VAL A 472 -15.85 -17.03 3.19
N VAL A 473 -14.99 -16.07 2.82
CA VAL A 473 -14.73 -14.85 3.57
C VAL A 473 -15.08 -13.67 2.69
N LYS A 474 -16.09 -12.89 3.10
CA LYS A 474 -16.58 -11.73 2.37
C LYS A 474 -17.10 -10.65 3.30
N GLU A 475 -17.28 -9.46 2.75
CA GLU A 475 -18.01 -8.38 3.42
C GLU A 475 -19.52 -8.70 3.43
N GLU A 476 -20.13 -8.66 4.61
CA GLU A 476 -21.57 -8.87 4.83
C GLU A 476 -22.17 -7.72 5.63
N ALA A 477 -23.47 -7.46 5.47
CA ALA A 477 -24.19 -6.52 6.33
C ALA A 477 -24.19 -7.01 7.79
N TYR A 478 -24.02 -6.09 8.74
CA TYR A 478 -23.96 -6.40 10.17
C TYR A 478 -25.10 -5.70 10.93
N GLU A 479 -26.12 -6.48 11.26
CA GLU A 479 -27.37 -5.97 11.84
C GLU A 479 -27.35 -5.85 13.38
N ASP A 480 -26.33 -6.41 14.05
CA ASP A 480 -26.22 -6.38 15.52
C ASP A 480 -25.56 -5.09 16.01
N VAL A 481 -26.12 -3.95 15.57
CA VAL A 481 -25.73 -2.60 15.97
C VAL A 481 -26.98 -1.85 16.44
N LYS A 482 -26.94 -1.34 17.67
CA LYS A 482 -28.07 -0.64 18.30
C LYS A 482 -27.70 0.79 18.60
N LEU A 483 -28.51 1.74 18.12
CA LEU A 483 -28.35 3.15 18.48
C LEU A 483 -28.55 3.36 19.98
N THR A 484 -27.72 4.24 20.55
CA THR A 484 -27.87 4.81 21.89
C THR A 484 -28.07 6.32 21.77
N PRO A 485 -28.43 7.04 22.86
CA PRO A 485 -28.60 8.49 22.80
C PRO A 485 -27.37 9.27 22.29
N ASN A 486 -26.18 8.70 22.43
CA ASN A 486 -24.90 9.35 22.14
C ASN A 486 -23.96 8.44 21.31
N GLY A 487 -24.47 7.42 20.62
CA GLY A 487 -23.60 6.47 19.92
C GLY A 487 -24.28 5.17 19.49
N VAL A 488 -23.52 4.07 19.55
CA VAL A 488 -24.00 2.72 19.24
C VAL A 488 -23.45 1.69 20.23
N ILE A 489 -24.20 0.63 20.46
CA ILE A 489 -23.72 -0.59 21.11
C ILE A 489 -23.73 -1.71 20.09
N LEU A 490 -22.66 -2.49 20.07
CA LEU A 490 -22.51 -3.66 19.21
C LEU A 490 -21.67 -4.74 19.89
N ASN A 491 -21.75 -5.95 19.35
CA ASN A 491 -20.78 -6.98 19.63
C ASN A 491 -19.73 -7.00 18.51
N VAL A 492 -18.46 -7.16 18.82
CA VAL A 492 -17.39 -7.35 17.82
C VAL A 492 -16.94 -8.81 17.91
N PRO A 493 -17.37 -9.69 16.99
CA PRO A 493 -17.05 -11.11 17.05
C PRO A 493 -15.54 -11.38 17.09
N PRO A 494 -15.09 -12.54 17.60
CA PRO A 494 -13.70 -12.94 17.48
C PRO A 494 -13.29 -13.04 16.00
N CYS A 495 -12.00 -12.82 15.73
CA CYS A 495 -11.38 -12.89 14.41
C CYS A 495 -12.23 -12.18 13.34
N SER A 496 -12.46 -10.89 13.57
CA SER A 496 -13.35 -10.11 12.70
C SER A 496 -12.92 -8.66 12.57
N VAL A 497 -13.42 -8.03 11.51
CA VAL A 497 -13.33 -6.59 11.28
C VAL A 497 -14.74 -6.07 11.03
N VAL A 498 -15.15 -5.07 11.80
CA VAL A 498 -16.45 -4.39 11.69
C VAL A 498 -16.22 -2.95 11.27
N SER A 499 -16.96 -2.49 10.26
CA SER A 499 -17.07 -1.09 9.88
C SER A 499 -18.46 -0.59 10.21
N ILE A 500 -18.56 0.59 10.83
CA ILE A 500 -19.82 1.24 11.19
C ILE A 500 -19.81 2.65 10.60
N ARG A 501 -20.87 3.01 9.90
CA ARG A 501 -21.11 4.36 9.41
C ARG A 501 -22.32 4.94 10.11
N VAL A 502 -22.13 6.06 10.82
CA VAL A 502 -23.20 6.73 11.57
C VAL A 502 -23.44 8.16 11.07
N LYS A 503 -24.72 8.56 11.10
CA LYS A 503 -25.23 9.87 10.63
C LYS A 503 -26.18 10.48 11.64
#